data_AF-A0A5B8MEB7-F1
#
_entry.id   AF-A0A5B8MEB7-F1
#
_cell.length_a   1.000
_cell.length_b   1.000
_cell.length_c   1.000
_cell.angle_alpha   90.00
_cell.angle_beta   90.00
_cell.angle_gamma   90.00
#
_symmetry.space_group_name_H-M   'P 1'
#
loop_
_entity.id
_entity.type
_entity.pdbx_description
1 polymer ?
#
loop_
_entity_poly.entity_id
_entity_poly.type
_entity_poly.pdbx_seq_one_letter_code
_entity_poly.pdbx_strand_id
1 'polypeptide(L)'
;MGNNKAVLDNLSRERGGRMVAGPVVEAIGKSRAEWEGLTTASGAGRKVGLCASYVENTPPSATTSTKASVFQKVFHVVAFIQTFSVWFWHFTPAASYLPGRQLYGLFFRYLTFCTYTLQALYYACAVVCDFAGEERVGRRFHKATGMLAGLVFTMSNVVTFMYYGVMQQFSDPIEGSNVDRPPYLNISVHLINCVTSWIDLLTTKNMSLCGDTIKATWAYGLTYTAWMHFIKNHTGKYPYPFLDKIPPVLGPLLVVFTAFFTLQFIFIVGRKIREKIGLAVEGECLL
;
A
#
# COMPACT_ATOMS: atom_id res chain seq x y z
N MET A 1 -17.11 42.33 -22.05
CA MET A 1 -15.78 42.24 -21.42
C MET A 1 -15.67 43.34 -20.37
N GLY A 2 -15.79 43.01 -19.08
CA GLY A 2 -15.68 44.00 -18.02
C GLY A 2 -16.43 43.58 -16.76
N ASN A 3 -15.81 42.74 -15.92
CA ASN A 3 -16.06 42.75 -14.47
C ASN A 3 -15.08 41.92 -13.61
N ASN A 4 -13.83 41.68 -14.04
CA ASN A 4 -12.86 40.87 -13.27
C ASN A 4 -11.77 41.68 -12.54
N LYS A 5 -11.88 43.02 -12.48
CA LYS A 5 -10.88 43.85 -11.77
C LYS A 5 -11.16 44.01 -10.27
N ALA A 6 -12.42 43.96 -9.84
CA ALA A 6 -12.80 44.24 -8.46
C ALA A 6 -12.48 43.10 -7.45
N VAL A 7 -12.32 41.86 -7.93
CA VAL A 7 -12.03 40.71 -7.05
C VAL A 7 -10.54 40.62 -6.69
N LEU A 8 -9.65 41.13 -7.55
CA LEU A 8 -8.21 41.08 -7.30
C LEU A 8 -7.71 42.17 -6.33
N ASP A 9 -8.43 43.29 -6.21
CA ASP A 9 -8.06 44.36 -5.27
C ASP A 9 -8.44 44.07 -3.81
N ASN A 10 -9.32 43.09 -3.56
CA ASN A 10 -9.65 42.67 -2.19
C ASN A 10 -8.65 41.66 -1.60
N LEU A 11 -7.90 40.93 -2.43
CA LEU A 11 -6.95 39.91 -1.96
C LEU A 11 -5.55 40.46 -1.63
N SER A 12 -5.25 41.69 -2.02
CA SER A 12 -3.98 42.37 -1.73
C SER A 12 -3.97 43.12 -0.39
N ARG A 13 -5.12 43.24 0.29
CA ARG A 13 -5.27 44.03 1.52
C ARG A 13 -5.12 43.25 2.84
N GLU A 14 -5.10 41.90 2.80
CA GLU A 14 -5.02 41.06 4.01
C GLU A 14 -3.61 40.55 4.37
N ARG A 15 -2.55 40.86 3.61
CA ARG A 15 -1.16 40.43 3.93
C ARG A 15 -0.35 41.45 4.74
N GLY A 16 -1.01 42.14 5.67
CA GLY A 16 -0.42 43.21 6.48
C GLY A 16 -0.37 42.94 7.99
N GLY A 17 -0.27 41.68 8.42
CA GLY A 17 -0.17 41.32 9.83
C GLY A 17 1.29 41.24 10.31
N ARG A 18 1.75 42.25 11.06
CA ARG A 18 3.03 42.23 11.80
C ARG A 18 3.06 41.04 12.77
N MET A 19 4.00 40.12 12.59
CA MET A 19 4.41 39.21 13.66
C MET A 19 5.27 39.96 14.66
N VAL A 20 4.73 40.15 15.87
CA VAL A 20 5.47 40.58 17.05
C VAL A 20 6.27 39.38 17.55
N ALA A 21 7.59 39.50 17.56
CA ALA A 21 8.49 38.52 18.16
C ALA A 21 8.33 38.58 19.70
N GLY A 22 7.76 37.53 20.28
CA GLY A 22 7.78 37.29 21.72
C GLY A 22 9.06 36.56 22.14
N PRO A 23 9.58 36.80 23.36
CA PRO A 23 10.83 36.20 23.82
C PRO A 23 10.62 34.73 24.17
N VAL A 24 11.24 33.82 23.40
CA VAL A 24 11.47 32.42 23.75
C VAL A 24 12.96 32.22 23.92
N VAL A 25 13.47 32.61 25.09
CA VAL A 25 14.73 32.11 25.65
C VAL A 25 14.49 32.01 27.15
N GLU A 26 15.01 30.94 27.75
CA GLU A 26 15.09 30.71 29.21
C GLU A 26 13.98 29.83 29.83
N ALA A 27 13.94 28.54 29.48
CA ALA A 27 13.42 27.48 30.36
C ALA A 27 13.89 26.05 29.98
N ILE A 28 15.12 25.88 29.47
CA ILE A 28 15.73 24.55 29.28
C ILE A 28 17.11 24.58 29.90
N GLY A 29 17.16 24.41 31.22
CA GLY A 29 18.41 24.45 31.96
C GLY A 29 18.21 24.34 33.46
N LYS A 30 17.51 23.29 33.93
CA LYS A 30 17.52 22.78 35.31
C LYS A 30 16.53 21.61 35.43
N SER A 31 17.02 20.37 35.27
CA SER A 31 16.32 19.16 35.76
C SER A 31 17.07 17.83 35.51
N ARG A 32 18.32 17.84 35.00
CA ARG A 32 19.08 16.60 34.75
C ARG A 32 20.02 16.16 35.88
N ALA A 33 19.92 16.77 37.06
CA ALA A 33 20.78 16.44 38.21
C ALA A 33 20.01 15.92 39.45
N GLU A 34 18.70 15.72 39.33
CA GLU A 34 17.84 15.32 40.47
C GLU A 34 17.27 13.89 40.35
N TRP A 35 17.62 13.16 39.28
CA TRP A 35 17.16 11.78 39.06
C TRP A 35 18.20 10.69 39.38
N GLU A 36 19.41 11.05 39.81
CA GLU A 36 20.46 10.09 40.19
C GLU A 36 20.54 9.83 41.71
N GLY A 37 19.65 10.42 42.51
CA GLY A 37 19.68 10.31 43.98
C GLY A 37 18.61 9.43 44.66
N LEU A 38 17.73 8.76 43.91
CA LEU A 38 16.54 8.09 44.47
C LEU A 38 16.43 6.58 44.18
N THR A 39 17.55 5.88 43.97
CA THR A 39 17.57 4.41 43.84
C THR A 39 18.41 3.70 44.91
N THR A 40 18.43 4.23 46.12
CA THR A 40 18.97 3.53 47.30
C THR A 40 18.03 3.67 48.50
N ALA A 41 16.96 2.87 48.54
CA ALA A 41 16.41 2.33 49.79
C ALA A 41 15.20 1.42 49.53
N SER A 42 15.10 0.40 50.38
CA SER A 42 13.96 -0.53 50.57
C SER A 42 13.99 -1.80 49.74
N GLY A 43 14.66 -2.80 50.32
CA GLY A 43 14.44 -4.21 50.02
C GLY A 43 13.04 -4.67 50.45
N ALA A 44 12.39 -5.41 49.55
CA ALA A 44 11.37 -6.38 49.89
C ALA A 44 11.49 -7.53 48.91
N GLY A 45 11.81 -8.72 49.43
CA GLY A 45 12.15 -9.91 48.67
C GLY A 45 11.11 -10.26 47.61
N ARG A 46 11.56 -10.35 46.37
CA ARG A 46 10.87 -11.08 45.31
C ARG A 46 11.81 -12.19 44.85
N LYS A 47 11.43 -13.43 45.14
CA LYS A 47 12.04 -14.63 44.56
C LYS A 47 11.89 -14.54 43.03
N VAL A 48 12.91 -14.02 42.35
CA VAL A 48 13.07 -14.17 40.91
C VAL A 48 13.52 -15.60 40.70
N GLY A 49 12.54 -16.48 40.53
CA GLY A 49 12.76 -17.86 40.15
C GLY A 49 13.53 -17.89 38.82
N LEU A 50 14.65 -18.59 38.86
CA LEU A 50 15.33 -19.18 37.71
C LEU A 50 14.31 -19.63 36.67
N CYS A 51 14.20 -18.90 35.57
CA CYS A 51 13.68 -19.42 34.33
C CYS A 51 14.63 -18.98 33.22
N ALA A 52 15.34 -19.98 32.72
CA ALA A 52 15.80 -20.08 31.34
C ALA A 52 16.96 -19.15 30.94
N SER A 53 18.13 -19.46 31.49
CA SER A 53 19.35 -19.68 30.71
C SER A 53 19.13 -20.78 29.63
N TYR A 54 18.27 -20.49 28.66
CA TYR A 54 18.00 -21.32 27.47
C TYR A 54 18.02 -20.45 26.21
N VAL A 55 18.98 -19.51 26.17
CA VAL A 55 19.25 -18.63 25.03
C VAL A 55 20.70 -18.80 24.63
N GLU A 56 21.12 -20.01 24.30
CA GLU A 56 22.34 -20.27 23.54
C GLU A 56 22.34 -21.75 23.14
N ASN A 57 22.60 -22.03 21.85
CA ASN A 57 22.64 -23.34 21.21
C ASN A 57 21.35 -23.81 20.49
N THR A 58 20.55 -22.91 19.93
CA THR A 58 19.88 -23.29 18.69
C THR A 58 20.98 -23.35 17.62
N PRO A 59 21.29 -24.52 17.02
CA PRO A 59 22.22 -24.56 15.90
C PRO A 59 21.73 -23.56 14.85
N PRO A 60 22.61 -22.82 14.16
CA PRO A 60 22.18 -21.95 13.07
C PRO A 60 21.39 -22.84 12.13
N SER A 61 20.05 -22.73 12.17
CA SER A 61 19.16 -23.46 11.29
C SER A 61 19.73 -23.20 9.93
N ALA A 62 20.17 -24.26 9.24
CA ALA A 62 20.73 -24.19 7.92
C ALA A 62 19.67 -23.53 7.04
N THR A 63 19.72 -22.21 7.01
CA THR A 63 18.83 -21.33 6.27
C THR A 63 19.37 -21.48 4.88
N THR A 64 18.89 -22.54 4.24
CA THR A 64 19.19 -22.88 2.87
C THR A 64 18.69 -21.70 2.06
N SER A 65 19.60 -20.74 1.81
CA SER A 65 19.34 -19.54 1.02
C SER A 65 18.70 -19.99 -0.27
N THR A 66 17.39 -19.80 -0.37
CA THR A 66 16.61 -20.52 -1.36
C THR A 66 16.71 -19.74 -2.66
N LYS A 67 17.74 -20.06 -3.45
CA LYS A 67 18.00 -19.41 -4.73
C LYS A 67 16.72 -19.41 -5.58
N ALA A 68 16.36 -18.23 -6.10
CA ALA A 68 15.25 -18.07 -7.02
C ALA A 68 15.45 -18.97 -8.25
N SER A 69 14.38 -19.64 -8.70
CA SER A 69 14.42 -20.46 -9.91
C SER A 69 14.61 -19.58 -11.14
N VAL A 70 15.19 -20.12 -12.22
CA VAL A 70 15.33 -19.38 -13.49
C VAL A 70 13.97 -18.87 -13.97
N PHE A 71 12.91 -19.68 -13.81
CA PHE A 71 11.55 -19.30 -14.15
C PHE A 71 11.09 -18.05 -13.37
N GLN A 72 11.28 -18.02 -12.04
CA GLN A 72 10.90 -16.87 -11.21
C GLN A 72 11.59 -15.58 -11.69
N LYS A 73 12.89 -15.65 -11.99
CA LYS A 73 13.65 -14.49 -12.48
C LYS A 73 13.12 -13.95 -13.80
N VAL A 74 12.90 -14.84 -14.76
CA VAL A 74 12.36 -14.47 -16.08
C VAL A 74 10.97 -13.87 -15.92
N PHE A 75 10.12 -14.50 -15.09
CA PHE A 75 8.78 -14.01 -14.79
C PHE A 75 8.80 -12.61 -14.19
N HIS A 76 9.60 -12.34 -13.16
CA HIS A 76 9.68 -11.01 -12.55
C HIS A 76 10.18 -9.94 -13.52
N VAL A 77 11.15 -10.25 -14.38
CA VAL A 77 11.63 -9.31 -15.41
C VAL A 77 10.52 -8.98 -16.40
N VAL A 78 9.82 -10.00 -16.92
CA VAL A 78 8.71 -9.79 -17.88
C VAL A 78 7.56 -9.03 -17.23
N ALA A 79 7.18 -9.40 -16.01
CA ALA A 79 6.13 -8.73 -15.25
C ALA A 79 6.50 -7.27 -14.92
N PHE A 80 7.77 -7.01 -14.57
CA PHE A 80 8.27 -5.65 -14.36
C PHE A 80 8.17 -4.81 -15.63
N ILE A 81 8.69 -5.31 -16.76
CA ILE A 81 8.68 -4.58 -18.04
C ILE A 81 7.23 -4.29 -18.46
N GLN A 82 6.33 -5.27 -18.39
CA GLN A 82 4.92 -5.08 -18.74
C GLN A 82 4.23 -4.07 -17.80
N THR A 83 4.39 -4.25 -16.49
CA THR A 83 3.75 -3.37 -15.50
C THR A 83 4.27 -1.94 -15.61
N PHE A 84 5.60 -1.79 -15.68
CA PHE A 84 6.25 -0.49 -15.82
C PHE A 84 5.89 0.20 -17.12
N SER A 85 5.82 -0.51 -18.25
CA SER A 85 5.44 0.09 -19.54
C SER A 85 4.03 0.68 -19.51
N VAL A 86 3.07 -0.07 -18.97
CA VAL A 86 1.68 0.41 -18.82
C VAL A 86 1.59 1.54 -17.79
N TRP A 87 2.32 1.44 -16.68
CA TRP A 87 2.39 2.49 -15.67
C TRP A 87 2.95 3.79 -16.26
N PHE A 88 4.07 3.69 -16.98
CA PHE A 88 4.74 4.82 -17.63
C PHE A 88 3.88 5.47 -18.71
N TRP A 89 3.07 4.70 -19.44
CA TRP A 89 2.14 5.21 -20.45
C TRP A 89 1.21 6.31 -19.89
N HIS A 90 0.79 6.21 -18.63
CA HIS A 90 -0.08 7.21 -17.97
C HIS A 90 0.58 8.59 -17.78
N PHE A 91 1.91 8.68 -17.93
CA PHE A 91 2.65 9.93 -17.87
C PHE A 91 2.97 10.52 -19.25
N THR A 92 2.62 9.81 -20.33
CA THR A 92 2.84 10.28 -21.69
C THR A 92 1.73 11.25 -22.14
N PRO A 93 1.96 12.07 -23.18
CA PRO A 93 0.91 12.93 -23.76
C PRO A 93 -0.32 12.15 -24.23
N ALA A 94 -0.17 10.87 -24.57
CA ALA A 94 -1.27 10.00 -24.97
C ALA A 94 -2.31 9.78 -23.86
N ALA A 95 -1.97 10.02 -22.58
CA ALA A 95 -2.90 9.92 -21.47
C ALA A 95 -3.58 11.26 -21.11
N SER A 96 -3.26 12.36 -21.80
CA SER A 96 -3.70 13.72 -21.44
C SER A 96 -5.20 13.96 -21.53
N TYR A 97 -5.90 13.20 -22.37
CA TYR A 97 -7.35 13.27 -22.52
C TYR A 97 -8.12 12.50 -21.42
N LEU A 98 -7.43 11.67 -20.64
CA LEU A 98 -8.09 10.89 -19.59
C LEU A 98 -8.41 11.76 -18.37
N PRO A 99 -9.56 11.55 -17.70
CA PRO A 99 -9.93 12.31 -16.50
C PRO A 99 -8.87 12.24 -15.39
N GLY A 100 -8.17 11.11 -15.29
CA GLY A 100 -7.07 10.93 -14.34
C GLY A 100 -5.88 11.87 -14.57
N ARG A 101 -5.73 12.53 -15.72
CA ARG A 101 -4.68 13.53 -15.92
C ARG A 101 -5.15 14.96 -15.61
N GLN A 102 -6.45 15.21 -15.69
CA GLN A 102 -7.04 16.55 -15.64
C GLN A 102 -7.59 16.91 -14.25
N LEU A 103 -7.96 15.91 -13.47
CA LEU A 103 -8.65 16.10 -12.20
C LEU A 103 -7.69 16.06 -10.99
N TYR A 104 -8.13 16.63 -9.87
CA TYR A 104 -7.37 16.65 -8.62
C TYR A 104 -7.01 15.24 -8.15
N GLY A 105 -5.77 15.06 -7.70
CA GLY A 105 -5.24 13.75 -7.30
C GLY A 105 -4.70 12.90 -8.45
N LEU A 106 -4.74 13.41 -9.69
CA LEU A 106 -4.27 12.73 -10.90
C LEU A 106 -4.81 11.28 -10.98
N PHE A 107 -4.06 10.35 -11.57
CA PHE A 107 -4.45 8.94 -11.63
C PHE A 107 -4.48 8.27 -10.25
N PHE A 108 -3.77 8.82 -9.25
CA PHE A 108 -3.78 8.35 -7.86
C PHE A 108 -5.12 8.55 -7.15
N ARG A 109 -6.10 9.21 -7.77
CA ARG A 109 -7.49 9.17 -7.29
C ARG A 109 -8.10 7.76 -7.39
N TYR A 110 -7.62 6.92 -8.30
CA TYR A 110 -8.12 5.56 -8.52
C TYR A 110 -7.25 4.52 -7.82
N LEU A 111 -7.89 3.63 -7.04
CA LEU A 111 -7.23 2.56 -6.29
C LEU A 111 -6.43 1.65 -7.22
N THR A 112 -6.96 1.42 -8.41
CA THR A 112 -6.30 0.67 -9.47
C THR A 112 -4.91 1.20 -9.74
N PHE A 113 -4.75 2.52 -9.93
CA PHE A 113 -3.46 3.11 -10.23
C PHE A 113 -2.51 3.10 -9.02
N CYS A 114 -3.04 3.33 -7.82
CA CYS A 114 -2.26 3.19 -6.59
C CYS A 114 -1.71 1.77 -6.43
N THR A 115 -2.54 0.76 -6.67
CA THR A 115 -2.17 -0.67 -6.57
C THR A 115 -1.21 -1.06 -7.68
N TYR A 116 -1.44 -0.58 -8.90
CA TYR A 116 -0.56 -0.82 -10.04
C TYR A 116 0.82 -0.20 -9.86
N THR A 117 0.88 1.00 -9.24
CA THR A 117 2.16 1.63 -8.85
C THR A 117 2.89 0.77 -7.82
N LEU A 118 2.17 0.24 -6.83
CA LEU A 118 2.75 -0.63 -5.81
C LEU A 118 3.26 -1.95 -6.43
N GLN A 119 2.55 -2.50 -7.40
CA GLN A 119 2.95 -3.68 -8.15
C GLN A 119 4.19 -3.43 -9.02
N ALA A 120 4.30 -2.27 -9.66
CA ALA A 120 5.50 -1.88 -10.40
C ALA A 120 6.73 -1.78 -9.48
N LEU A 121 6.58 -1.14 -8.31
CA LEU A 121 7.63 -1.05 -7.30
C LEU A 121 8.03 -2.43 -6.77
N TYR A 122 7.03 -3.28 -6.51
CA TYR A 122 7.26 -4.66 -6.10
C TYR A 122 8.12 -5.43 -7.11
N TYR A 123 7.71 -5.47 -8.38
CA TYR A 123 8.47 -6.23 -9.37
C TYR A 123 9.88 -5.65 -9.59
N ALA A 124 10.07 -4.33 -9.45
CA ALA A 124 11.40 -3.75 -9.42
C ALA A 124 12.25 -4.31 -8.27
N CYS A 125 11.71 -4.33 -7.04
CA CYS A 125 12.37 -4.90 -5.86
C CYS A 125 12.62 -6.41 -6.01
N ALA A 126 11.69 -7.15 -6.62
CA ALA A 126 11.79 -8.58 -6.88
C ALA A 126 12.93 -8.88 -7.86
N VAL A 127 13.03 -8.13 -8.96
CA VAL A 127 14.17 -8.21 -9.90
C VAL A 127 15.48 -7.95 -9.17
N VAL A 128 15.58 -6.89 -8.35
CA VAL A 128 16.80 -6.62 -7.57
C VAL A 128 17.14 -7.80 -6.65
N CYS A 129 16.18 -8.34 -5.92
CA CYS A 129 16.38 -9.52 -5.06
C CYS A 129 16.87 -10.75 -5.84
N ASP A 130 16.28 -11.01 -7.01
CA ASP A 130 16.56 -12.19 -7.82
C ASP A 130 17.98 -12.19 -8.43
N PHE A 131 18.52 -11.01 -8.75
CA PHE A 131 19.84 -10.87 -9.37
C PHE A 131 20.96 -10.57 -8.38
N ALA A 132 20.71 -9.77 -7.34
CA ALA A 132 21.75 -9.43 -6.37
C ALA A 132 21.91 -10.49 -5.26
N GLY A 133 20.88 -11.31 -5.01
CA GLY A 133 20.90 -12.34 -3.98
C GLY A 133 20.77 -11.78 -2.56
N GLU A 134 20.38 -12.64 -1.62
CA GLU A 134 20.09 -12.23 -0.24
C GLU A 134 21.31 -11.63 0.48
N GLU A 135 22.51 -12.16 0.24
CA GLU A 135 23.74 -11.71 0.88
C GLU A 135 24.08 -10.24 0.58
N ARG A 136 23.80 -9.78 -0.64
CA ARG A 136 24.12 -8.40 -1.07
C ARG A 136 23.03 -7.40 -0.73
N VAL A 137 21.77 -7.82 -0.82
CA VAL A 137 20.60 -6.94 -0.64
C VAL A 137 20.22 -6.81 0.84
N GLY A 138 20.61 -7.80 1.65
CA GLY A 138 20.35 -7.87 3.06
C GLY A 138 18.97 -8.44 3.39
N ARG A 139 18.91 -9.18 4.50
CA ARG A 139 17.70 -9.89 4.96
C ARG A 139 16.48 -8.98 5.12
N ARG A 140 16.67 -7.73 5.59
CA ARG A 140 15.57 -6.77 5.80
C ARG A 140 14.86 -6.40 4.51
N PHE A 141 15.60 -6.15 3.43
CA PHE A 141 15.00 -5.81 2.15
C PHE A 141 14.36 -7.03 1.49
N HIS A 142 14.96 -8.22 1.65
CA HIS A 142 14.34 -9.47 1.21
C HIS A 142 12.98 -9.69 1.90
N LYS A 143 12.93 -9.55 3.23
CA LYS A 143 11.69 -9.63 4.01
C LYS A 143 10.66 -8.59 3.57
N ALA A 144 11.08 -7.34 3.40
CA ALA A 144 10.20 -6.26 2.93
C ALA A 144 9.63 -6.56 1.53
N THR A 145 10.44 -7.10 0.62
CA THR A 145 10.01 -7.52 -0.72
C THR A 145 8.99 -8.66 -0.65
N GLY A 146 9.18 -9.61 0.28
CA GLY A 146 8.24 -10.70 0.54
C GLY A 146 6.89 -10.23 1.06
N MET A 147 6.89 -9.29 2.01
CA MET A 147 5.65 -8.64 2.51
C MET A 147 4.96 -7.83 1.41
N LEU A 148 5.74 -7.11 0.60
CA LEU A 148 5.23 -6.33 -0.52
C LEU A 148 4.56 -7.22 -1.58
N ALA A 149 5.14 -8.40 -1.86
CA ALA A 149 4.55 -9.41 -2.74
C ALA A 149 3.16 -9.85 -2.26
N GLY A 150 3.02 -10.17 -0.95
CA GLY A 150 1.74 -10.59 -0.39
C GLY A 150 0.69 -9.47 -0.33
N LEU A 151 1.13 -8.24 -0.07
CA LEU A 151 0.27 -7.04 -0.15
C LEU A 151 -0.24 -6.84 -1.58
N VAL A 152 0.65 -6.86 -2.58
CA VAL A 152 0.31 -6.71 -4.00
C VAL A 152 -0.62 -7.83 -4.48
N PHE A 153 -0.35 -9.08 -4.07
CA PHE A 153 -1.26 -10.21 -4.33
C PHE A 153 -2.68 -9.93 -3.83
N THR A 154 -2.80 -9.49 -2.58
CA THR A 154 -4.11 -9.24 -1.98
C THR A 154 -4.82 -8.07 -2.65
N MET A 155 -4.13 -6.94 -2.84
CA MET A 155 -4.74 -5.72 -3.40
C MET A 155 -5.09 -5.83 -4.88
N SER A 156 -4.26 -6.49 -5.70
CA SER A 156 -4.54 -6.70 -7.12
C SER A 156 -5.85 -7.49 -7.34
N ASN A 157 -6.08 -8.52 -6.52
CA ASN A 157 -7.31 -9.30 -6.53
C ASN A 157 -8.53 -8.50 -6.06
N VAL A 158 -8.41 -7.72 -4.97
CA VAL A 158 -9.48 -6.84 -4.47
C VAL A 158 -9.87 -5.82 -5.53
N VAL A 159 -8.90 -5.13 -6.13
CA VAL A 159 -9.15 -4.15 -7.21
C VAL A 159 -9.88 -4.79 -8.37
N THR A 160 -9.48 -6.00 -8.77
CA THR A 160 -10.08 -6.72 -9.89
C THR A 160 -11.53 -7.12 -9.60
N PHE A 161 -11.76 -7.70 -8.42
CA PHE A 161 -13.09 -8.10 -7.99
C PHE A 161 -14.04 -6.90 -7.89
N MET A 162 -13.59 -5.84 -7.21
CA MET A 162 -14.38 -4.61 -7.05
C MET A 162 -14.65 -3.95 -8.40
N TYR A 163 -13.66 -3.89 -9.29
CA TYR A 163 -13.83 -3.30 -10.63
C TYR A 163 -14.92 -4.03 -11.42
N TYR A 164 -14.81 -5.34 -11.60
CA TYR A 164 -15.79 -6.09 -12.40
C TYR A 164 -17.17 -6.13 -11.73
N GLY A 165 -17.23 -6.22 -10.40
CA GLY A 165 -18.50 -6.15 -9.66
C GLY A 165 -19.21 -4.81 -9.84
N VAL A 166 -18.46 -3.70 -9.77
CA VAL A 166 -19.01 -2.35 -9.97
C VAL A 166 -19.41 -2.12 -11.43
N MET A 167 -18.61 -2.58 -12.41
CA MET A 167 -18.94 -2.47 -13.84
C MET A 167 -20.20 -3.25 -14.23
N GLN A 168 -20.52 -4.34 -13.53
CA GLN A 168 -21.75 -5.10 -13.75
C GLN A 168 -22.98 -4.41 -13.15
N GLN A 169 -22.82 -3.68 -12.04
CA GLN A 169 -23.94 -3.14 -11.27
C GLN A 169 -24.34 -1.72 -11.68
N PHE A 170 -23.42 -0.94 -12.27
CA PHE A 170 -23.66 0.47 -12.58
C PHE A 170 -23.31 0.79 -14.04
N SER A 171 -24.15 1.59 -14.71
CA SER A 171 -23.93 2.01 -16.10
C SER A 171 -22.75 2.99 -16.25
N ASP A 172 -22.56 3.87 -15.26
CA ASP A 172 -21.49 4.88 -15.22
C ASP A 172 -20.73 4.82 -13.88
N PRO A 173 -19.95 3.75 -13.66
CA PRO A 173 -19.30 3.52 -12.39
C PRO A 173 -18.06 4.37 -12.16
N ILE A 174 -17.40 4.80 -13.23
CA ILE A 174 -16.09 5.45 -13.17
C ILE A 174 -16.17 6.74 -13.99
N GLU A 175 -15.52 7.81 -13.52
CA GLU A 175 -15.41 9.04 -14.29
C GLU A 175 -14.80 8.77 -15.67
N GLY A 176 -15.47 9.29 -16.70
CA GLY A 176 -15.08 9.01 -18.08
C GLY A 176 -15.26 7.55 -18.48
N SER A 177 -16.32 6.87 -18.00
CA SER A 177 -16.82 5.60 -18.55
C SER A 177 -17.05 5.68 -20.06
N ASN A 178 -17.48 6.86 -20.54
CA ASN A 178 -17.73 7.15 -21.96
C ASN A 178 -16.50 7.60 -22.74
N VAL A 179 -15.34 7.73 -22.09
CA VAL A 179 -14.09 8.10 -22.77
C VAL A 179 -13.49 6.82 -23.34
N ASP A 180 -13.26 6.80 -24.64
CA ASP A 180 -12.59 5.67 -25.30
C ASP A 180 -11.17 5.50 -24.76
N ARG A 181 -10.83 4.27 -24.37
CA ARG A 181 -9.51 3.94 -23.81
C ARG A 181 -8.97 2.78 -24.62
N PRO A 182 -7.65 2.76 -24.91
CA PRO A 182 -7.03 1.60 -25.50
C PRO A 182 -7.44 0.31 -24.75
N PRO A 183 -8.05 -0.69 -25.41
CA PRO A 183 -8.63 -1.86 -24.73
C PRO A 183 -7.61 -2.62 -23.87
N TYR A 184 -6.34 -2.60 -24.29
CA TYR A 184 -5.25 -3.23 -23.56
C TYR A 184 -5.00 -2.60 -22.19
N LEU A 185 -5.31 -1.32 -21.97
CA LEU A 185 -5.07 -0.67 -20.68
C LEU A 185 -6.00 -1.24 -19.61
N ASN A 186 -7.30 -1.35 -19.94
CA ASN A 186 -8.30 -1.85 -19.01
C ASN A 186 -7.98 -3.30 -18.59
N ILE A 187 -7.74 -4.17 -19.57
CA ILE A 187 -7.38 -5.56 -19.28
C ILE A 187 -6.03 -5.66 -18.56
N SER A 188 -5.07 -4.76 -18.83
CA SER A 188 -3.76 -4.78 -18.17
C SER A 188 -3.86 -4.48 -16.68
N VAL A 189 -4.51 -3.37 -16.32
CA VAL A 189 -4.52 -2.87 -14.94
C VAL A 189 -5.49 -3.62 -14.01
N HIS A 190 -6.45 -4.35 -14.60
CA HIS A 190 -7.41 -5.18 -13.85
C HIS A 190 -7.09 -6.67 -13.99
N LEU A 191 -7.25 -7.26 -15.17
CA LEU A 191 -7.14 -8.71 -15.33
C LEU A 191 -5.69 -9.22 -15.32
N ILE A 192 -4.81 -8.68 -16.17
CA ILE A 192 -3.41 -9.13 -16.26
C ILE A 192 -2.70 -8.88 -14.92
N ASN A 193 -2.99 -7.77 -14.26
CA ASN A 193 -2.48 -7.44 -12.93
C ASN A 193 -2.81 -8.52 -11.88
N CYS A 194 -4.04 -9.04 -11.92
CA CYS A 194 -4.49 -10.13 -11.06
C CYS A 194 -3.84 -11.46 -11.46
N VAL A 195 -3.82 -11.80 -12.75
CA VAL A 195 -3.22 -13.05 -13.24
C VAL A 195 -1.73 -13.12 -12.90
N THR A 196 -1.00 -12.03 -13.08
CA THR A 196 0.43 -11.96 -12.73
C THR A 196 0.65 -12.16 -11.23
N SER A 197 -0.21 -11.60 -10.36
CA SER A 197 -0.08 -11.83 -8.93
C SER A 197 -0.42 -13.26 -8.51
N TRP A 198 -1.32 -13.95 -9.21
CA TRP A 198 -1.56 -15.39 -9.03
C TRP A 198 -0.38 -16.26 -9.47
N ILE A 199 0.23 -15.95 -10.62
CA ILE A 199 1.45 -16.66 -11.04
C ILE A 199 2.54 -16.46 -9.99
N ASP A 200 2.71 -15.22 -9.53
CA ASP A 200 3.69 -14.87 -8.51
C ASP A 200 3.46 -15.60 -7.17
N LEU A 201 2.20 -15.72 -6.73
CA LEU A 201 1.82 -16.52 -5.56
C LEU A 201 2.33 -17.97 -5.66
N LEU A 202 2.30 -18.55 -6.86
CA LEU A 202 2.68 -19.94 -7.10
C LEU A 202 4.19 -20.12 -7.33
N THR A 203 4.92 -19.05 -7.65
CA THR A 203 6.32 -19.16 -8.09
C THR A 203 7.31 -18.58 -7.08
N THR A 204 6.91 -17.53 -6.38
CA THR A 204 7.81 -16.76 -5.52
C THR A 204 7.90 -17.37 -4.13
N LYS A 205 9.08 -17.87 -3.77
CA LYS A 205 9.31 -18.58 -2.50
C LYS A 205 9.24 -17.67 -1.27
N ASN A 206 9.71 -16.43 -1.42
CA ASN A 206 9.80 -15.47 -0.31
C ASN A 206 8.53 -14.62 -0.10
N MET A 207 7.44 -14.85 -0.85
CA MET A 207 6.19 -14.11 -0.62
C MET A 207 5.65 -14.43 0.78
N SER A 208 5.39 -13.37 1.55
CA SER A 208 4.88 -13.46 2.91
C SER A 208 3.38 -13.22 2.94
N LEU A 209 2.63 -14.15 3.53
CA LEU A 209 1.20 -14.01 3.83
C LEU A 209 0.97 -14.18 5.33
N CYS A 210 1.70 -13.39 6.12
CA CYS A 210 1.66 -13.38 7.59
C CYS A 210 0.79 -12.25 8.17
N GLY A 211 0.68 -12.24 9.51
CA GLY A 211 -0.04 -11.23 10.29
C GLY A 211 0.37 -9.79 9.94
N ASP A 212 1.65 -9.54 9.72
CA ASP A 212 2.13 -8.19 9.38
C ASP A 212 1.79 -7.79 7.94
N THR A 213 1.73 -8.75 7.03
CA THR A 213 1.29 -8.49 5.65
C THR A 213 -0.18 -8.13 5.61
N ILE A 214 -1.04 -8.83 6.36
CA ILE A 214 -2.46 -8.47 6.43
C ILE A 214 -2.64 -7.11 7.11
N LYS A 215 -1.93 -6.81 8.21
CA LYS A 215 -1.93 -5.47 8.84
C LYS A 215 -1.52 -4.37 7.84
N ALA A 216 -0.47 -4.60 7.07
CA ALA A 216 -0.02 -3.65 6.04
C ALA A 216 -1.06 -3.47 4.92
N THR A 217 -1.74 -4.56 4.52
CA THR A 217 -2.81 -4.51 3.52
C THR A 217 -4.02 -3.73 4.04
N TRP A 218 -4.41 -3.94 5.31
CA TRP A 218 -5.45 -3.16 5.96
C TRP A 218 -5.09 -1.68 6.07
N ALA A 219 -3.87 -1.37 6.51
CA ALA A 219 -3.38 0.00 6.57
C ALA A 219 -3.44 0.67 5.19
N TYR A 220 -3.01 -0.02 4.13
CA TYR A 220 -3.09 0.46 2.75
C TYR A 220 -4.55 0.75 2.32
N GLY A 221 -5.48 -0.17 2.59
CA GLY A 221 -6.91 0.03 2.32
C GLY A 221 -7.52 1.21 3.08
N LEU A 222 -7.16 1.39 4.35
CA LEU A 222 -7.61 2.51 5.17
C LEU A 222 -7.03 3.83 4.68
N THR A 223 -5.74 3.87 4.34
CA THR A 223 -5.09 5.05 3.75
C THR A 223 -5.78 5.48 2.45
N TYR A 224 -6.08 4.53 1.56
CA TYR A 224 -6.80 4.85 0.33
C TYR A 224 -8.24 5.32 0.60
N THR A 225 -8.93 4.72 1.56
CA THR A 225 -10.28 5.14 1.96
C THR A 225 -10.27 6.59 2.46
N ALA A 226 -9.31 6.93 3.33
CA ALA A 226 -9.11 8.31 3.81
C ALA A 226 -8.79 9.27 2.65
N TRP A 227 -7.93 8.86 1.72
CA TRP A 227 -7.59 9.64 0.52
C TRP A 227 -8.81 9.92 -0.37
N MET A 228 -9.66 8.92 -0.58
CA MET A 228 -10.91 9.07 -1.33
C MET A 228 -11.86 10.07 -0.66
N HIS A 229 -12.03 10.01 0.67
CA HIS A 229 -12.82 11.00 1.42
C HIS A 229 -12.21 12.39 1.37
N PHE A 230 -10.88 12.50 1.41
CA PHE A 230 -10.19 13.77 1.25
C PHE A 230 -10.46 14.39 -0.14
N ILE A 231 -10.42 13.61 -1.22
CA ILE A 231 -10.79 14.08 -2.56
C ILE A 231 -12.26 14.54 -2.59
N LYS A 232 -13.18 13.77 -1.98
CA LYS A 232 -14.59 14.15 -1.89
C LYS A 232 -14.78 15.47 -1.17
N ASN A 233 -14.08 15.68 -0.05
CA ASN A 233 -14.12 16.93 0.70
C ASN A 233 -13.57 18.12 -0.11
N HIS A 234 -12.50 17.90 -0.88
CA HIS A 234 -11.84 18.96 -1.65
C HIS A 234 -12.57 19.32 -2.96
N THR A 235 -13.17 18.33 -3.64
CA THR A 235 -13.74 18.50 -4.99
C THR A 235 -15.27 18.44 -5.02
N GLY A 236 -15.90 18.05 -3.91
CA GLY A 236 -17.35 17.84 -3.81
C GLY A 236 -17.84 16.55 -4.47
N LYS A 237 -16.98 15.72 -5.07
CA LYS A 237 -17.35 14.46 -5.73
C LYS A 237 -16.40 13.32 -5.37
N TYR A 238 -16.93 12.10 -5.30
CA TYR A 238 -16.06 10.92 -5.17
C TYR A 238 -15.34 10.63 -6.49
N PRO A 239 -14.11 10.07 -6.45
CA PRO A 239 -13.45 9.53 -7.65
C PRO A 239 -14.29 8.49 -8.39
N TYR A 240 -15.22 7.83 -7.68
CA TYR A 240 -16.17 6.88 -8.24
C TYR A 240 -17.58 7.45 -8.16
N PRO A 241 -18.17 7.93 -9.28
CA PRO A 241 -19.46 8.61 -9.27
C PRO A 241 -20.61 7.76 -8.72
N PHE A 242 -20.52 6.43 -8.78
CA PHE A 242 -21.55 5.57 -8.20
C PHE A 242 -21.67 5.74 -6.67
N LEU A 243 -20.60 6.11 -5.97
CA LEU A 243 -20.63 6.38 -4.53
C LEU A 243 -21.47 7.61 -4.18
N ASP A 244 -21.57 8.57 -5.09
CA ASP A 244 -22.43 9.76 -4.92
C ASP A 244 -23.92 9.44 -5.17
N LYS A 245 -24.23 8.30 -5.79
CA LYS A 245 -25.61 7.86 -6.10
C LYS A 245 -26.24 7.00 -4.99
N ILE A 246 -25.43 6.52 -4.05
CA ILE A 246 -25.89 5.66 -2.95
C ILE A 246 -26.08 6.56 -1.70
N PRO A 247 -27.00 6.24 -0.77
CA PRO A 247 -27.16 7.03 0.46
C PRO A 247 -25.83 7.34 1.14
N PRO A 248 -25.58 8.62 1.52
CA PRO A 248 -24.24 9.17 1.73
C PRO A 248 -23.43 8.52 2.87
N VAL A 249 -24.11 7.88 3.82
CA VAL A 249 -23.46 7.15 4.92
C VAL A 249 -23.38 5.66 4.60
N LEU A 250 -24.50 5.04 4.21
CA LEU A 250 -24.57 3.58 4.07
C LEU A 250 -23.78 3.07 2.85
N GLY A 251 -23.77 3.81 1.74
CA GLY A 251 -23.14 3.37 0.50
C GLY A 251 -21.63 3.21 0.60
N PRO A 252 -20.88 4.28 0.90
CA PRO A 252 -19.44 4.20 1.07
C PRO A 252 -19.03 3.18 2.14
N LEU A 253 -19.77 3.09 3.26
CA LEU A 253 -19.52 2.09 4.29
C LEU A 253 -19.69 0.65 3.78
N LEU A 254 -20.74 0.37 3.00
CA LEU A 254 -20.95 -0.95 2.42
C LEU A 254 -19.85 -1.33 1.43
N VAL A 255 -19.40 -0.38 0.62
CA VAL A 255 -18.30 -0.59 -0.36
C VAL A 255 -16.99 -0.86 0.37
N VAL A 256 -16.67 -0.07 1.39
CA VAL A 256 -15.49 -0.29 2.25
C VAL A 256 -15.59 -1.66 2.92
N PHE A 257 -16.72 -1.98 3.56
CA PHE A 257 -16.92 -3.28 4.20
C PHE A 257 -16.71 -4.44 3.21
N THR A 258 -17.29 -4.34 2.00
CA THR A 258 -17.14 -5.35 0.94
C THR A 258 -15.69 -5.49 0.50
N ALA A 259 -14.97 -4.38 0.35
CA ALA A 259 -13.55 -4.40 -0.01
C ALA A 259 -12.69 -5.07 1.07
N PHE A 260 -12.89 -4.74 2.35
CA PHE A 260 -12.16 -5.36 3.47
C PHE A 260 -12.52 -6.84 3.66
N PHE A 261 -13.78 -7.22 3.45
CA PHE A 261 -14.20 -8.62 3.43
C PHE A 261 -13.50 -9.40 2.31
N THR A 262 -13.49 -8.85 1.09
CA THR A 262 -12.81 -9.44 -0.07
C THR A 262 -11.31 -9.57 0.18
N LEU A 263 -10.69 -8.53 0.73
CA LEU A 263 -9.29 -8.51 1.12
C LEU A 263 -8.96 -9.66 2.08
N GLN A 264 -9.75 -9.81 3.14
CA GLN A 264 -9.56 -10.88 4.13
C GLN A 264 -9.76 -12.27 3.51
N PHE A 265 -10.78 -12.42 2.66
CA PHE A 265 -11.05 -13.66 1.95
C PHE A 265 -9.89 -14.08 1.04
N ILE A 266 -9.43 -13.17 0.16
CA ILE A 266 -8.31 -13.43 -0.75
C ILE A 266 -7.03 -13.77 0.02
N PHE A 267 -6.74 -13.05 1.09
CA PHE A 267 -5.57 -13.31 1.92
C PHE A 267 -5.59 -14.73 2.50
N ILE A 268 -6.73 -15.16 3.07
CA ILE A 268 -6.89 -16.50 3.63
C ILE A 268 -6.77 -17.57 2.53
N VAL A 269 -7.38 -17.36 1.37
CA VAL A 269 -7.31 -18.29 0.23
C VAL A 269 -5.87 -18.43 -0.26
N GLY A 270 -5.17 -17.32 -0.50
CA GLY A 270 -3.77 -17.33 -0.94
C GLY A 270 -2.86 -18.05 0.06
N ARG A 271 -3.06 -17.80 1.36
CA ARG A 271 -2.28 -18.47 2.42
C ARG A 271 -2.51 -19.98 2.41
N LYS A 272 -3.77 -20.43 2.37
CA LYS A 272 -4.12 -21.86 2.32
C LYS A 272 -3.56 -22.55 1.08
N ILE A 273 -3.52 -21.86 -0.06
CA ILE A 273 -2.93 -22.40 -1.29
C ILE A 273 -1.43 -22.59 -1.11
N ARG A 274 -0.72 -21.58 -0.58
CA ARG A 274 0.73 -21.66 -0.30
C ARG A 274 1.09 -22.75 0.69
N GLU A 275 0.30 -22.91 1.75
CA GLU A 275 0.44 -24.02 2.72
C GLU A 275 0.35 -25.38 2.02
N LYS A 276 -0.64 -25.57 1.14
CA LYS A 276 -0.85 -26.84 0.42
C LYS A 276 0.28 -27.18 -0.56
N ILE A 277 0.93 -26.20 -1.18
CA ILE A 277 2.02 -26.40 -2.15
C ILE A 277 3.41 -26.37 -1.50
N GLY A 278 3.50 -26.28 -0.17
CA GLY A 278 4.79 -26.27 0.55
C GLY A 278 5.61 -25.00 0.34
N LEU A 279 4.97 -23.87 0.03
CA LEU A 279 5.62 -22.55 -0.13
C LEU A 279 5.27 -21.58 1.01
N ALA A 280 4.63 -22.06 2.07
CA ALA A 280 4.43 -21.26 3.27
C ALA A 280 5.78 -20.98 3.94
N VAL A 281 6.03 -19.72 4.29
CA VAL A 281 7.22 -19.35 5.08
C VAL A 281 7.00 -19.83 6.50
N GLU A 282 7.60 -20.97 6.85
CA GLU A 282 7.55 -21.55 8.19
C GLU A 282 8.26 -20.61 9.19
N GLY A 283 7.59 -20.31 10.32
CA GLY A 283 8.21 -19.63 11.47
C GLY A 283 7.93 -18.13 11.64
N GLU A 284 7.34 -17.42 10.67
CA GLU A 284 6.99 -15.98 10.83
C GLU A 284 5.49 -15.70 11.01
N CYS A 285 4.66 -16.74 11.09
CA CYS A 285 3.19 -16.64 11.16
C CYS A 285 2.60 -17.02 12.54
N LEU A 286 3.40 -17.01 13.61
CA LEU A 286 2.84 -17.14 14.96
C LEU A 286 2.31 -15.76 15.38
N LEU A 287 0.99 -15.74 15.63
CA LEU A 287 0.15 -14.60 15.99
C LEU A 287 0.76 -13.66 17.04
#